data_AF-A0AAV8YAI1-F1
#
_entry.id   AF-A0AAV8YAI1-F1
#
_cell.length_a   1.000
_cell.length_b   1.000
_cell.length_c   1.000
_cell.angle_alpha   90.00
_cell.angle_beta   90.00
_cell.angle_gamma   90.00
#
_symmetry.space_group_name_H-M   'P 1'
#
loop_
_entity.id
_entity.type
_entity.pdbx_description
1 polymer ?
#
loop_
_entity_poly.entity_id
_entity_poly.type
_entity_poly.pdbx_seq_one_letter_code
_entity_poly.pdbx_strand_id
1 'polypeptide(L)'
;EIRTEIKRLGRPIPDLIISKTDVGKSRNDSRNFNSSVYDRFKWLCGCPKRNKLFCFICLVMGGNQSAWTQEGCVGKDIRQQLDSAYRENIRRHNENVDKNRHILNQIINCIKFCETNPGL
;
A
#
# COMPACT_ATOMS: atom_id res chain seq x y z
N GLU A 1 -7.45 -13.77 4.48
CA GLU A 1 -7.84 -14.23 3.12
C GLU A 1 -7.41 -13.24 2.02
N ILE A 2 -7.90 -11.98 1.98
CA ILE A 2 -7.55 -11.00 0.91
C ILE A 2 -6.05 -10.71 0.80
N ARG A 3 -5.36 -10.48 1.93
CA ARG A 3 -3.92 -10.20 1.95
C ARG A 3 -3.08 -11.36 1.41
N THR A 4 -3.46 -12.59 1.75
CA THR A 4 -2.79 -13.80 1.28
C THR A 4 -2.96 -13.96 -0.22
N GLU A 5 -4.16 -13.67 -0.73
CA GLU A 5 -4.45 -13.77 -2.16
C GLU A 5 -3.72 -12.68 -2.97
N ILE A 6 -3.66 -11.44 -2.49
CA ILE A 6 -2.89 -10.37 -3.13
C ILE A 6 -1.39 -10.69 -3.17
N LYS A 7 -0.86 -11.33 -2.13
CA LYS A 7 0.53 -11.82 -2.13
C LYS A 7 0.76 -12.89 -3.20
N ARG A 8 -0.22 -13.78 -3.41
CA ARG A 8 -0.13 -14.89 -4.38
C ARG A 8 -0.30 -14.43 -5.83
N LEU A 9 -1.30 -13.59 -6.09
CA LEU A 9 -1.65 -13.10 -7.43
C LEU A 9 -0.77 -11.92 -7.90
N GLY A 10 -0.04 -11.30 -6.98
CA GLY A 10 0.72 -10.10 -7.27
C GLY A 10 -0.16 -8.87 -7.39
N ARG A 11 0.36 -7.85 -8.08
CA ARG A 11 -0.20 -6.49 -8.10
C ARG A 11 -1.32 -6.36 -9.14
N PRO A 12 -2.59 -6.16 -8.74
CA PRO A 12 -3.68 -6.00 -9.71
C PRO A 12 -3.63 -4.62 -10.36
N ILE A 13 -3.60 -4.59 -11.70
CA ILE A 13 -3.50 -3.38 -12.53
C ILE A 13 -4.68 -3.28 -13.53
N PRO A 14 -5.93 -3.24 -13.03
CA PRO A 14 -7.08 -3.19 -13.91
C PRO A 14 -7.23 -1.83 -14.60
N ASP A 15 -7.77 -1.84 -15.83
CA ASP A 15 -8.31 -0.63 -16.44
C ASP A 15 -9.59 -0.21 -15.71
N LEU A 16 -9.60 1.01 -15.18
CA LEU A 16 -10.70 1.54 -14.37
C LEU A 16 -11.40 2.69 -15.08
N ILE A 17 -12.72 2.75 -14.94
CA ILE A 17 -13.53 3.87 -15.43
C ILE A 17 -14.04 4.60 -14.20
N ILE A 18 -13.33 5.65 -13.76
CA ILE A 18 -13.62 6.34 -12.50
C ILE A 18 -14.56 7.52 -12.79
N SER A 19 -15.84 7.34 -12.49
CA SER A 19 -16.86 8.39 -12.61
C SER A 19 -16.92 9.28 -11.37
N LYS A 20 -17.03 10.61 -11.55
CA LYS A 20 -17.39 11.55 -10.47
C LYS A 20 -18.83 12.02 -10.64
N THR A 21 -19.62 11.89 -9.57
CA THR A 21 -20.88 12.63 -9.40
C THR A 21 -20.60 13.80 -8.45
N ASP A 22 -20.31 14.98 -9.00
CA ASP A 22 -20.25 16.21 -8.20
C ASP A 22 -21.70 16.64 -7.89
N VAL A 23 -22.11 16.54 -6.63
CA VAL A 23 -23.43 17.00 -6.16
C VAL A 23 -23.53 18.51 -6.43
N GLY A 24 -24.33 18.90 -7.43
CA GLY A 24 -24.56 20.30 -7.81
C GLY A 24 -24.17 20.68 -9.24
N LYS A 25 -23.51 19.82 -10.02
CA LYS A 25 -23.34 20.01 -11.48
C LYS A 25 -24.09 18.92 -12.24
N SER A 26 -25.00 19.32 -13.13
CA SER A 26 -25.82 18.43 -13.99
C SER A 26 -25.00 17.54 -14.95
N ARG A 27 -23.68 17.74 -15.05
CA ARG A 27 -22.80 16.93 -15.89
C ARG A 27 -22.08 15.87 -15.07
N ASN A 28 -22.42 14.61 -15.32
CA ASN A 28 -21.60 13.46 -14.95
C ASN A 28 -20.27 13.55 -15.74
N ASP A 29 -19.17 13.86 -15.06
CA ASP A 29 -17.83 13.83 -15.65
C ASP A 29 -17.22 12.45 -15.37
N SER A 30 -17.31 11.56 -16.37
CA SER A 30 -16.58 10.30 -16.38
C SER A 30 -15.18 10.55 -16.92
N ARG A 31 -14.16 10.30 -16.09
CA ARG A 31 -12.77 10.34 -16.54
C ARG A 31 -12.23 8.93 -16.60
N ASN A 32 -11.70 8.55 -17.77
CA ASN A 32 -10.97 7.30 -17.87
C ASN A 32 -9.69 7.40 -17.03
N PHE A 33 -9.48 6.39 -16.18
CA PHE A 33 -8.20 6.25 -15.50
C PHE A 33 -7.16 5.82 -16.52
N ASN A 34 -6.04 6.52 -16.60
CA ASN A 34 -4.93 6.12 -17.45
C ASN A 34 -4.12 5.04 -16.72
N SER A 35 -4.12 3.81 -17.25
CA SER A 35 -3.42 2.68 -16.64
C SER A 35 -1.89 2.83 -16.59
N SER A 36 -1.29 3.73 -17.39
CA SER A 36 0.15 4.08 -17.27
C SER A 36 0.54 4.64 -15.89
N VAL A 37 -0.44 5.09 -15.09
CA VAL A 37 -0.22 5.49 -13.70
C VAL A 37 0.32 4.32 -12.86
N TYR A 38 -0.06 3.07 -13.16
CA TYR A 38 0.49 1.90 -12.47
C TYR A 38 1.96 1.65 -12.78
N ASP A 39 2.45 2.12 -13.93
CA ASP A 39 3.87 2.04 -14.28
C ASP A 39 4.68 3.13 -13.60
N ARG A 40 4.16 4.35 -13.56
CA ARG A 40 4.77 5.44 -12.81
C ARG A 40 4.82 5.14 -11.31
N PHE A 41 3.78 4.53 -10.77
CA PHE A 41 3.64 4.27 -9.34
C PHE A 41 3.56 2.75 -9.09
N LYS A 42 4.71 2.09 -8.97
CA LYS A 42 4.81 0.64 -8.78
C LYS A 42 4.16 0.13 -7.48
N TRP A 43 3.89 1.03 -6.53
CA TRP A 43 3.20 0.76 -5.27
C TRP A 43 1.67 0.83 -5.37
N LEU A 44 1.12 1.33 -6.49
CA LEU A 44 -0.32 1.50 -6.70
C LEU A 44 -0.94 0.25 -7.33
N CYS A 45 -2.16 -0.08 -6.92
CA CYS A 45 -2.99 -1.11 -7.54
C CYS A 45 -4.47 -0.69 -7.59
N GLY A 46 -5.27 -1.38 -8.40
CA GLY A 46 -6.71 -1.10 -8.56
C GLY A 46 -7.60 -2.27 -8.19
N CYS A 47 -8.86 -1.97 -7.89
CA CYS A 47 -9.91 -2.98 -7.68
C CYS A 47 -11.13 -2.66 -8.55
N PRO A 48 -11.46 -3.50 -9.57
CA PRO A 48 -12.61 -3.26 -10.43
C PRO A 48 -13.93 -3.29 -9.66
N LYS A 49 -14.08 -4.25 -8.74
CA LYS A 49 -15.30 -4.43 -7.93
C LYS A 49 -15.65 -3.20 -7.10
N ARG A 50 -14.63 -2.51 -6.58
CA ARG A 50 -14.80 -1.28 -5.80
C ARG A 50 -14.67 -0.01 -6.64
N ASN A 51 -14.24 -0.15 -7.89
CA ASN A 51 -13.84 0.94 -8.80
C ASN A 51 -12.95 1.99 -8.11
N LYS A 52 -11.94 1.51 -7.37
CA LYS A 52 -11.07 2.34 -6.51
C LYS A 52 -9.60 1.92 -6.59
N LEU A 53 -8.72 2.85 -6.23
CA LEU A 53 -7.27 2.65 -6.16
C LEU A 53 -6.82 2.41 -4.72
N PHE A 54 -5.76 1.63 -4.57
CA PHE A 54 -5.20 1.20 -3.29
C PHE A 54 -3.67 1.15 -3.34
N CYS A 55 -3.03 1.14 -2.16
CA CYS A 55 -1.60 0.89 -2.05
C CYS A 55 -1.33 -0.62 -1.94
N PHE A 56 -0.69 -1.18 -2.97
CA PHE A 56 -0.29 -2.58 -3.05
C PHE A 56 0.65 -2.97 -1.90
N ILE A 57 1.66 -2.15 -1.62
CA ILE A 57 2.64 -2.42 -0.56
C ILE A 57 1.93 -2.51 0.80
N CYS A 58 1.01 -1.60 1.09
CA CYS A 58 0.28 -1.62 2.37
C CYS A 58 -0.66 -2.84 2.48
N LEU A 59 -1.31 -3.24 1.38
CA LEU A 59 -2.15 -4.43 1.35
C LEU A 59 -1.32 -5.71 1.62
N VAL A 60 -0.13 -5.81 1.04
CA VAL A 60 0.79 -6.94 1.23
C VAL A 60 1.43 -6.94 2.63
N MET A 61 1.84 -5.78 3.13
CA MET A 61 2.58 -5.65 4.38
C MET A 61 1.68 -5.48 5.61
N GLY A 62 0.37 -5.31 5.43
CA GLY A 62 -0.58 -5.17 6.54
C GLY A 62 -0.48 -3.81 7.21
N GLY A 63 -0.34 -2.74 6.42
CA GLY A 63 -0.32 -1.37 6.92
C GLY A 63 -1.68 -0.96 7.51
N ASN A 64 -1.64 -0.08 8.52
CA ASN A 64 -2.84 0.45 9.21
C ASN A 64 -3.95 0.91 8.26
N GLN A 65 -5.17 0.94 8.79
CA GLN A 65 -6.40 1.37 8.14
C GLN A 65 -6.28 2.82 7.65
N SER A 66 -5.91 3.00 6.40
CA SER A 66 -5.91 4.30 5.73
C SER A 66 -6.88 4.25 4.56
N ALA A 67 -7.18 5.42 4.00
CA ALA A 67 -7.95 5.50 2.76
C ALA A 67 -7.34 4.64 1.63
N TRP A 68 -6.03 4.36 1.66
CA TRP A 68 -5.33 3.55 0.65
C TRP A 68 -5.32 2.04 0.92
N THR A 69 -5.88 1.56 2.04
CA THR A 69 -5.92 0.13 2.39
C THR A 69 -7.32 -0.42 2.59
N GLN A 70 -8.25 0.35 3.17
CA GLN A 70 -9.61 -0.12 3.44
C GLN A 70 -10.65 0.49 2.53
N GLU A 71 -10.70 1.83 2.46
CA GLU A 71 -11.75 2.53 1.74
C GLU A 71 -11.49 2.57 0.22
N GLY A 72 -10.24 2.78 -0.17
CA GLY A 72 -9.78 3.06 -1.53
C GLY A 72 -9.97 4.53 -1.91
N CYS A 73 -9.08 5.06 -2.74
CA CYS A 73 -9.07 6.48 -3.11
C CYS A 73 -9.59 6.70 -4.52
N VAL A 74 -10.57 7.62 -4.64
CA VAL A 74 -11.07 8.20 -5.90
C VAL A 74 -11.52 9.65 -5.61
N GLY A 75 -10.79 10.68 -6.05
CA GLY A 75 -11.03 12.06 -5.59
C GLY A 75 -10.29 13.16 -6.35
N LYS A 76 -10.56 14.45 -6.05
CA LYS A 76 -9.90 15.62 -6.68
C LYS A 76 -8.40 15.63 -6.33
N ASP A 77 -7.60 15.92 -7.37
CA ASP A 77 -6.14 15.84 -7.43
C ASP A 77 -5.50 14.52 -6.95
N ILE A 78 -5.77 13.45 -7.70
CA ILE A 78 -5.11 12.16 -7.54
C ILE A 78 -3.57 12.29 -7.49
N ARG A 79 -2.97 13.27 -8.19
CA ARG A 79 -1.50 13.40 -8.24
C ARG A 79 -0.94 13.81 -6.89
N GLN A 80 -1.51 14.83 -6.25
CA GLN A 80 -1.08 15.27 -4.92
C GLN A 80 -1.32 14.19 -3.85
N GLN A 81 -2.46 13.49 -3.93
CA GLN A 81 -2.74 12.39 -3.00
C GLN A 81 -1.82 11.18 -3.21
N LEU A 82 -1.48 10.86 -4.46
CA LEU A 82 -0.50 9.81 -4.79
C LEU A 82 0.88 10.14 -4.25
N ASP A 83 1.37 11.38 -4.46
CA ASP A 83 2.70 11.77 -4.01
C ASP A 83 2.82 11.77 -2.48
N SER A 84 1.82 12.30 -1.77
CA SER A 84 1.80 12.31 -0.31
C SER A 84 1.67 10.90 0.28
N ALA A 85 0.76 10.08 -0.26
CA ALA A 85 0.60 8.69 0.16
C ALA A 85 1.86 7.86 -0.10
N TYR A 86 2.52 8.05 -1.24
CA TYR A 86 3.77 7.36 -1.56
C TYR A 86 4.84 7.65 -0.51
N ARG A 87 5.10 8.93 -0.22
CA ARG A 87 6.12 9.35 0.76
C ARG A 87 5.82 8.77 2.15
N GLU A 88 4.56 8.84 2.57
CA GLU A 88 4.14 8.30 3.86
C GLU A 88 4.31 6.78 3.94
N ASN A 89 4.01 6.06 2.86
CA ASN A 89 4.16 4.61 2.82
C ASN A 89 5.62 4.17 2.88
N ILE A 90 6.52 4.86 2.18
CA ILE A 90 7.97 4.61 2.26
C ILE A 90 8.47 4.85 3.67
N ARG A 91 8.08 5.97 4.29
CA ARG A 91 8.45 6.30 5.68
C ARG A 91 8.06 5.18 6.65
N ARG A 92 6.78 4.78 6.64
CA ARG A 92 6.27 3.71 7.52
C ARG A 92 6.92 2.36 7.27
N HIS A 93 7.17 2.02 6.00
CA HIS A 93 7.84 0.78 5.66
C HIS A 93 9.24 0.72 6.28
N ASN A 94 10.02 1.80 6.12
CA ASN A 94 11.36 1.90 6.68
C ASN A 94 11.34 1.85 8.22
N GLU A 95 10.42 2.57 8.87
CA GLU A 95 10.23 2.51 10.33
C GLU A 95 9.96 1.07 10.81
N ASN A 96 9.15 0.31 10.08
CA ASN A 96 8.88 -1.09 10.42
C ASN A 96 10.09 -2.00 10.17
N VAL A 97 10.84 -1.75 9.09
CA VAL A 97 12.09 -2.48 8.80
C VAL A 97 13.13 -2.24 9.90
N ASP A 98 13.27 -1.00 10.37
CA ASP A 98 14.21 -0.65 11.43
C ASP A 98 13.85 -1.31 12.75
N LYS A 99 12.57 -1.31 13.12
CA LYS A 99 12.06 -2.05 14.30
C LYS A 99 12.35 -3.55 14.19
N ASN A 100 12.06 -4.14 13.04
CA ASN A 100 12.32 -5.56 12.82
C ASN A 100 13.81 -5.88 12.91
N ARG A 101 14.67 -5.03 12.31
CA ARG A 101 16.13 -5.15 12.39
C ARG A 101 16.61 -5.09 13.85
N HIS A 102 16.07 -4.17 14.65
CA HIS A 102 16.43 -4.05 16.06
C HIS A 102 16.10 -5.33 16.84
N ILE A 103 14.89 -5.86 16.69
CA ILE A 103 14.47 -7.11 17.34
C ILE A 103 15.35 -8.28 16.91
N LEU A 104 15.63 -8.41 15.61
CA LEU A 104 16.51 -9.46 15.08
C LEU A 104 17.92 -9.36 15.66
N ASN A 105 18.47 -8.14 15.77
CA ASN A 105 19.77 -7.94 16.40
C ASN A 105 19.79 -8.36 17.87
N GLN A 106 18.72 -8.08 18.63
CA GLN A 106 18.60 -8.54 20.01
C GLN A 106 18.61 -10.07 20.09
N ILE A 107 17.83 -10.75 19.24
CA ILE A 107 17.79 -12.22 19.18
C ILE A 107 19.16 -12.79 18.82
N ILE A 108 19.82 -12.23 17.80
CA ILE A 108 21.16 -12.67 17.39
C ILE A 108 22.17 -12.51 18.54
N ASN A 109 22.10 -11.41 19.28
CA ASN A 109 22.98 -11.19 20.42
C ASN A 109 22.73 -12.20 21.55
N CYS A 110 21.47 -12.53 21.83
CA CYS A 110 21.12 -13.59 22.77
C CYS A 110 21.69 -14.95 22.34
N ILE A 111 21.58 -15.32 21.07
CA ILE A 111 22.11 -16.59 20.55
C ILE A 111 23.64 -16.62 20.70
N LYS A 112 24.34 -15.56 20.28
CA LYS A 112 25.80 -15.45 20.43
C LYS A 112 26.25 -15.54 21.89
N PHE A 113 25.50 -14.95 22.81
CA PHE A 113 25.77 -15.05 24.24
C PHE A 113 25.68 -16.50 24.74
N CYS A 114 24.65 -17.25 24.33
CA CYS A 114 24.49 -18.67 24.68
C CYS A 114 25.60 -19.54 24.09
N GLU A 115 26.06 -19.25 22.86
CA GLU A 115 27.17 -19.98 22.22
C GLU A 115 28.51 -19.76 22.93
N THR A 116 28.70 -18.58 23.53
CA THR A 116 29.97 -18.21 24.20
C THR A 116 29.99 -18.56 25.69
N ASN A 117 28.86 -18.97 26.27
CA ASN A 117 28.76 -19.37 27.67
C ASN A 117 27.96 -20.67 27.85
N PRO A 118 28.45 -21.82 27.32
CA PRO A 118 27.82 -23.11 27.55
C PRO A 118 28.03 -23.53 29.01
N GLY A 119 27.09 -23.19 29.90
CA GLY A 119 27.19 -23.54 31.32
C GLY A 119 26.52 -22.57 32.32
N LEU A 120 25.93 -21.48 31.84
CA LEU A 120 24.81 -20.82 32.52
C LEU A 120 23.49 -21.54 32.18
#